data_AF-A0A9D2D1B6-F1
#
_entry.id   AF-A0A9D2D1B6-F1
#
_cell.length_a   1.000
_cell.length_b   1.000
_cell.length_c   1.000
_cell.angle_alpha   90.00
_cell.angle_beta   90.00
_cell.angle_gamma   90.00
#
_symmetry.space_group_name_H-M   'P 1'
#
loop_
_entity.id
_entity.type
_entity.pdbx_description
1 polymer ?
#
loop_
_entity_poly.entity_id
_entity_poly.type
_entity_poly.pdbx_seq_one_letter_code
_entity_poly.pdbx_strand_id
1 'polypeptide(L)' 'MISVKNLEKTFGDHKVLNGITETIEKGEKVVVIGPSGSGKSTFLRCLNLL' A
#
# COMPACT_ATOMS: atom_id res chain seq x y z
N MET A 1 -4.82 12.85 -7.31
CA MET A 1 -4.67 12.77 -5.86
C MET A 1 -5.14 11.39 -5.44
N ILE A 2 -4.29 10.62 -4.78
CA ILE A 2 -4.63 9.33 -4.16
C ILE A 2 -4.52 9.55 -2.66
N SER A 3 -5.54 9.17 -1.88
CA SER A 3 -5.50 9.26 -0.43
C SER A 3 -5.79 7.88 0.15
N VAL A 4 -4.85 7.41 0.97
CA VAL A 4 -4.90 6.13 1.68
C VAL A 4 -4.99 6.45 3.17
N LYS A 5 -5.97 5.87 3.86
CA LYS A 5 -6.18 6.09 5.29
C LYS A 5 -6.29 4.76 6.00
N ASN A 6 -5.37 4.50 6.93
CA ASN A 6 -5.28 3.29 7.73
C ASN A 6 -5.51 1.99 6.92
N LEU A 7 -4.82 1.86 5.78
CA LEU A 7 -4.97 0.70 4.93
C LEU A 7 -4.35 -0.53 5.59
N GLU A 8 -5.19 -1.51 5.87
CA GLU A 8 -4.83 -2.81 6.40
C GLU A 8 -5.21 -3.91 5.41
N LYS A 9 -4.38 -4.94 5.31
CA LYS A 9 -4.65 -6.10 4.47
C LYS A 9 -4.05 -7.35 5.08
N THR A 10 -4.88 -8.37 5.19
CA THR A 10 -4.52 -9.69 5.71
C THR A 10 -4.90 -10.75 4.67
N PHE A 11 -4.07 -11.78 4.53
CA PHE A 11 -4.39 -13.00 3.80
C PHE A 11 -4.33 -14.18 4.79
N GLY A 12 -5.48 -14.79 5.08
CA GLY A 12 -5.59 -15.76 6.18
C GLY A 12 -5.22 -15.10 7.51
N ASP A 13 -4.26 -15.67 8.22
CA ASP A 13 -3.73 -15.14 9.49
C ASP A 13 -2.55 -14.16 9.30
N HIS A 14 -2.10 -13.95 8.07
CA HIS A 14 -0.92 -13.15 7.79
C HIS A 14 -1.28 -11.69 7.48
N LYS A 15 -0.95 -10.77 8.39
CA LYS A 15 -1.12 -9.32 8.20
C LYS A 15 -0.01 -8.78 7.30
N VAL A 16 -0.35 -8.41 6.06
CA VAL A 16 0.59 -7.92 5.05
C VAL A 16 0.73 -6.40 5.08
N LEU A 17 -0.37 -5.67 5.26
CA LEU A 17 -0.37 -4.21 5.44
C LEU A 17 -0.92 -3.88 6.82
N ASN A 18 -0.23 -3.01 7.55
CA ASN A 18 -0.52 -2.69 8.95
C ASN A 18 -0.74 -1.19 9.15
N GLY A 19 -1.82 -0.65 8.58
CA GLY A 19 -2.27 0.71 8.85
C GLY A 19 -1.52 1.78 8.07
N ILE A 20 -1.39 1.60 6.75
CA ILE A 20 -0.71 2.59 5.90
C ILE A 20 -1.61 3.80 5.70
N THR A 21 -1.10 5.01 6.00
CA THR A 21 -1.77 6.27 5.73
C THR A 21 -0.85 7.14 4.90
N GLU A 22 -1.26 7.45 3.67
CA GLU A 22 -0.44 8.19 2.71
C GLU A 22 -1.31 9.03 1.79
N THR A 23 -0.76 10.14 1.30
CA THR A 23 -1.39 10.97 0.27
C THR A 23 -0.39 11.22 -0.84
N ILE A 24 -0.80 10.92 -2.09
CA ILE A 24 0.00 11.10 -3.29
C ILE A 24 -0.66 12.15 -4.16
N GLU A 25 0.04 13.25 -4.38
CA GLU A 25 -0.47 14.39 -5.12
C GLU A 25 -0.32 14.23 -6.64
N LYS A 26 -1.10 15.02 -7.38
CA LYS A 26 -1.05 14.99 -8.85
C LYS A 26 0.33 15.49 -9.32
N GLY A 27 1.03 14.65 -10.07
CA GLY A 27 2.35 14.97 -10.63
C GLY A 27 3.53 14.45 -9.80
N GLU A 28 3.28 13.89 -8.61
CA GLU A 28 4.32 13.26 -7.80
C GLU A 28 4.79 11.93 -8.41
N LYS A 29 6.09 11.67 -8.24
CA LYS A 29 6.72 10.40 -8.61
C LYS A 29 7.13 9.69 -7.33
N VAL A 30 6.41 8.64 -6.97
CA VAL A 30 6.62 7.89 -5.73
C VAL A 30 7.21 6.51 -6.05
N VAL A 31 8.22 6.09 -5.29
CA VAL A 31 8.83 4.76 -5.39
C VAL A 31 8.61 4.02 -4.07
N VAL A 32 8.09 2.80 -4.13
CA VAL A 32 7.89 1.94 -2.97
C VAL A 32 9.01 0.92 -2.90
N ILE A 33 9.82 0.96 -1.84
CA ILE A 33 10.98 0.07 -1.63
C ILE A 33 10.83 -0.77 -0.35
N GLY A 34 11.61 -1.84 -0.23
CA GLY A 34 11.60 -2.74 0.93
C GLY A 34 11.88 -4.20 0.57
N PRO A 35 12.17 -5.06 1.58
CA PRO A 35 12.53 -6.47 1.38
C PRO A 35 11.40 -7.28 0.75
N SER A 36 11.71 -8.47 0.22
CA SER A 36 10.68 -9.38 -0.31
C SER A 36 9.65 -9.71 0.78
N GLY A 37 8.37 -9.78 0.42
CA GLY A 37 7.27 -10.03 1.36
C GLY A 37 6.76 -8.81 2.14
N SER A 38 7.41 -7.63 2.07
CA SER A 38 7.03 -6.43 2.85
C SER A 38 5.71 -5.76 2.44
N GLY A 39 4.91 -6.35 1.55
CA GLY A 39 3.61 -5.81 1.13
C GLY A 39 3.63 -4.78 0.00
N LYS A 40 4.76 -4.50 -0.66
CA LYS A 40 4.85 -3.49 -1.74
C LYS A 40 3.83 -3.69 -2.87
N SER A 41 3.82 -4.88 -3.47
CA SER A 41 2.88 -5.20 -4.55
C SER A 41 1.44 -5.24 -4.04
N THR A 42 1.22 -5.67 -2.79
CA THR A 42 -0.10 -5.66 -2.15
C THR A 42 -0.61 -4.23 -1.97
N PHE A 43 0.22 -3.30 -1.52
CA PHE A 43 -0.11 -1.88 -1.40
C PHE A 43 -0.52 -1.30 -2.76
N LEU A 44 0.30 -1.49 -3.80
CA LEU A 44 -0.02 -1.01 -5.15
C LEU A 44 -1.31 -1.62 -5.72
N ARG A 45 -1.59 -2.90 -5.42
CA ARG A 45 -2.86 -3.55 -5.79
C ARG A 45 -4.06 -2.96 -5.05
N CYS A 46 -3.92 -2.62 -3.78
CA CYS A 46 -4.99 -1.92 -3.06
C CYS A 46 -5.30 -0.54 -3.67
N LEU A 47 -4.31 0.15 -4.26
CA LEU A 47 -4.55 1.44 -4.92
C LEU A 47 -5.31 1.31 -6.25
N ASN A 48 -5.20 0.18 -6.95
CA ASN A 48 -5.86 -0.06 -8.23
C ASN A 48 -7.03 -1.05 -8.16
N LEU A 49 -7.44 -1.47 -6.95
CA LEU A 49 -8.54 -2.38 -6.68
C LEU A 49 -8.39 -3.78 -7.32
N LEU A 50 -7.15 -4.32 -7.36
CA LEU A 50 -6.85 -5.69 -7.80
C LEU A 50 -6.64 -6.68 -6.65
#